data_AF-A0A1J5D6I1-F1
#
_entry.id   AF-A0A1J5D6I1-F1
#
_cell.length_a   1.000
_cell.length_b   1.000
_cell.length_c   1.000
_cell.angle_alpha   90.00
_cell.angle_beta   90.00
_cell.angle_gamma   90.00
#
_symmetry.space_group_name_H-M   'P 1'
#
loop_
_entity.id
_entity.type
_entity.pdbx_description
1 polymer ?
#
loop_
_entity_poly.entity_id
_entity_poly.type
_entity_poly.pdbx_seq_one_letter_code
_entity_poly.pdbx_strand_id
1 'polypeptide(L)' 'MEKGFLTNETRKRVAEKVLERINTIEIFRAREMRLSQIMKGQAHAVVAFLEGKLTHYRPYIAKW' A
#
# COMPACT_ATOMS: atom_id res chain seq x y z
N MET A 1 -13.85 23.37 -2.81
CA MET A 1 -14.06 22.46 -3.95
C MET A 1 -14.31 23.31 -5.17
N GLU A 2 -13.70 23.00 -6.30
CA GLU A 2 -13.90 23.71 -7.58
C GLU A 2 -14.62 22.79 -8.54
N LYS A 3 -15.91 23.05 -8.82
CA LYS A 3 -16.72 22.24 -9.76
C LYS A 3 -16.75 20.73 -9.44
N GLY A 4 -16.79 20.37 -8.16
CA GLY A 4 -16.75 18.97 -7.71
C GLY A 4 -15.35 18.34 -7.63
N PHE A 5 -14.30 19.07 -8.03
CA PHE A 5 -12.92 18.65 -7.83
C PHE A 5 -12.36 19.21 -6.51
N LEU A 6 -11.32 18.53 -6.02
CA LEU A 6 -10.43 19.09 -4.99
C LEU A 6 -9.81 20.39 -5.51
N THR A 7 -9.70 21.40 -4.65
CA THR A 7 -8.92 22.59 -4.98
C THR A 7 -7.46 22.20 -5.13
N ASN A 8 -6.65 23.05 -5.76
CA ASN A 8 -5.21 22.79 -5.87
C ASN A 8 -4.55 22.58 -4.50
N GLU A 9 -4.89 23.42 -3.51
CA GLU A 9 -4.42 23.30 -2.14
C GLU A 9 -4.79 21.94 -1.53
N THR A 10 -6.06 21.55 -1.59
CA THR A 10 -6.49 20.26 -1.02
C THR A 10 -5.84 19.09 -1.74
N ARG A 11 -5.64 19.16 -3.07
CA ARG A 11 -4.96 18.12 -3.85
C ARG A 11 -3.52 17.92 -3.40
N LYS A 12 -2.78 19.01 -3.17
CA LYS A 12 -1.40 18.94 -2.64
C LYS A 12 -1.38 18.30 -1.26
N ARG A 13 -2.24 18.75 -0.35
CA ARG A 13 -2.34 18.21 1.01
C ARG A 13 -2.69 16.72 1.01
N VAL A 14 -3.62 16.29 0.15
CA VAL A 14 -3.95 14.86 0.01
C VAL A 14 -2.76 14.07 -0.53
N ALA A 15 -2.06 14.58 -1.55
CA ALA A 15 -0.88 13.93 -2.10
C ALA A 15 0.22 13.76 -1.03
N GLU A 16 0.48 14.78 -0.22
CA GLU A 16 1.40 14.71 0.92
C GLU A 16 1.00 13.61 1.91
N LYS A 17 -0.27 13.55 2.31
CA LYS A 17 -0.75 12.51 3.25
C LYS A 17 -0.71 11.11 2.67
N VAL A 18 -0.94 10.95 1.37
CA VAL A 18 -0.77 9.67 0.68
C VAL A 18 0.71 9.25 0.69
N LEU A 19 1.63 10.17 0.38
CA LEU A 19 3.07 9.89 0.41
C LEU A 19 3.57 9.56 1.82
N GLU A 20 3.09 10.27 2.83
CA GLU A 20 3.35 9.96 4.24
C GLU A 20 2.90 8.52 4.55
N ARG A 21 1.65 8.16 4.23
CA ARG A 21 1.08 6.83 4.52
C ARG A 21 1.82 5.70 3.80
N ILE A 22 2.19 5.88 2.53
CA ILE A 22 2.93 4.87 1.77
C ILE A 22 4.33 4.62 2.35
N ASN A 23 4.87 5.60 3.09
CA ASN A 23 6.18 5.50 3.74
C ASN A 23 6.14 5.12 5.23
N THR A 24 4.96 4.96 5.85
CA THR A 24 4.87 4.51 7.24
C THR A 24 5.41 3.09 7.39
N ILE A 25 6.06 2.82 8.53
CA ILE A 25 6.51 1.48 8.92
C ILE A 25 5.33 0.71 9.53
N GLU A 26 5.18 -0.53 9.10
CA GLU A 26 4.16 -1.48 9.53
C GLU A 26 4.85 -2.79 9.95
N ILE A 27 4.28 -3.50 10.92
CA ILE A 27 4.72 -4.87 11.26
C ILE A 27 3.91 -5.84 10.42
N PHE A 28 4.53 -6.42 9.40
CA PHE A 28 3.91 -7.42 8.54
C PHE A 28 4.76 -8.69 8.50
N ARG A 29 4.12 -9.84 8.78
CA ARG A 29 4.80 -11.15 8.88
C ARG A 29 6.00 -11.10 9.83
N ALA A 30 5.79 -10.50 11.00
CA ALA A 30 6.79 -10.30 12.06
C ALA A 30 8.04 -9.52 11.63
N ARG A 31 7.92 -8.67 10.60
CA ARG A 31 9.00 -7.80 10.12
C ARG A 31 8.51 -6.37 9.98
N GLU A 32 9.34 -5.43 10.37
CA GLU A 32 9.12 -4.00 10.12
C GLU A 32 9.43 -3.68 8.66
N MET A 33 8.48 -3.06 7.97
CA MET A 33 8.66 -2.65 6.58
C MET A 33 7.72 -1.49 6.24
N ARG A 34 8.11 -0.67 5.27
CA ARG A 34 7.24 0.39 4.75
C ARG A 34 6.02 -0.22 4.07
N LEU A 35 4.88 0.48 4.12
CA LEU A 35 3.69 0.08 3.38
C LEU A 35 3.97 -0.11 1.88
N SER A 36 4.79 0.75 1.27
CA SER A 36 5.27 0.58 -0.11
C SER A 36 5.99 -0.76 -0.37
N GLN A 37 6.79 -1.22 0.59
CA GLN A 37 7.49 -2.52 0.49
C GLN A 37 6.51 -3.68 0.60
N ILE A 38 5.50 -3.55 1.47
CA ILE A 38 4.39 -4.51 1.57
C ILE A 38 3.67 -4.60 0.22
N MET A 39 3.28 -3.46 -0.37
CA MET A 39 2.59 -3.41 -1.68
C MET A 39 3.40 -4.11 -2.77
N LYS A 40 4.71 -3.84 -2.86
CA LYS A 40 5.61 -4.53 -3.80
C LYS A 40 5.67 -6.03 -3.53
N GLY A 41 5.76 -6.44 -2.26
CA GLY A 41 5.75 -7.84 -1.85
C GLY A 41 4.45 -8.56 -2.20
N GLN A 42 3.30 -7.89 -2.03
CA GLN A 42 1.99 -8.42 -2.41
C GLN A 42 1.90 -8.63 -3.93
N ALA A 43 2.36 -7.68 -4.73
CA ALA A 43 2.40 -7.82 -6.19
C ALA A 43 3.21 -9.06 -6.64
N HIS A 44 4.41 -9.26 -6.07
CA HIS A 44 5.20 -10.47 -6.36
C HIS A 44 4.53 -11.75 -5.84
N ALA A 45 3.88 -11.70 -4.68
CA ALA A 45 3.19 -12.87 -4.12
C ALA A 45 2.00 -13.30 -4.97
N VAL A 46 1.27 -12.36 -5.59
CA VAL A 46 0.22 -12.66 -6.57
C VAL A 46 0.81 -13.35 -7.79
N VAL A 47 1.91 -12.82 -8.36
CA VAL A 47 2.60 -13.45 -9.50
C VAL A 47 3.03 -14.88 -9.15
N ALA A 48 3.70 -15.07 -8.01
CA ALA A 48 4.16 -16.40 -7.57
C ALA A 48 3.01 -17.39 -7.35
N PHE A 49 1.84 -16.92 -6.90
CA PHE A 49 0.64 -17.74 -6.77
C PHE A 49 0.09 -18.16 -8.14
N LEU A 50 -0.03 -17.22 -9.08
CA LEU A 50 -0.49 -17.50 -10.44
C LEU A 50 0.44 -18.46 -11.20
N GLU A 51 1.74 -18.38 -10.93
CA GLU A 51 2.75 -19.30 -11.50
C GLU A 51 2.81 -20.66 -10.79
N GLY A 52 2.02 -20.90 -9.74
CA GLY A 52 2.02 -22.14 -8.95
C GLY A 52 3.23 -22.32 -8.03
N LYS A 53 4.13 -21.33 -7.94
CA LYS A 53 5.30 -21.33 -7.03
C LYS A 53 4.91 -21.12 -5.57
N LEU A 54 3.75 -20.52 -5.34
CA LEU A 54 3.14 -20.34 -4.02
C LEU A 54 1.80 -21.07 -3.98
N THR A 55 1.62 -21.98 -3.02
CA THR A 55 0.37 -22.76 -2.90
C THR A 55 -0.81 -21.92 -2.42
N HIS A 56 -0.55 -20.91 -1.57
CA HIS A 56 -1.58 -20.06 -1.00
C HIS A 56 -1.11 -18.61 -0.93
N TYR A 57 -1.79 -17.71 -1.63
CA TYR A 57 -1.62 -16.27 -1.44
C TYR A 57 -2.22 -15.84 -0.10
N ARG A 58 -1.47 -15.06 0.69
CA ARG A 58 -1.91 -14.48 1.96
C ARG A 58 -1.91 -12.95 1.86
N PRO A 59 -3.09 -12.31 1.76
CA PRO A 59 -3.19 -10.87 1.59
C PRO A 59 -2.66 -10.11 2.81
N TYR A 60 -2.22 -8.87 2.59
CA TYR A 60 -2.01 -7.92 3.67
C TYR A 60 -3.35 -7.51 4.28
N ILE A 61 -3.50 -7.70 5.58
CA ILE A 61 -4.65 -7.23 6.35
C ILE A 61 -4.15 -6.10 7.24
N ALA A 62 -4.51 -4.87 6.89
CA ALA A 62 -4.21 -3.71 7.71
C ALA A 62 -4.97 -3.80 9.04
N LYS A 63 -4.32 -3.39 10.12
CA LYS A 63 -5.03 -3.08 11.37
C LYS A 63 -5.35 -1.59 11.35
N TRP A 64 -6.58 -1.25 11.74
CA TRP A 64 -6.98 0.14 11.96
C TRP A 64 -6.53 0.57 13.34
#